data_AF-G4SXX5-F1
#
_entry.id   AF-G4SXX5-F1
#
_cell.length_a   1.000
_cell.length_b   1.000
_cell.length_c   1.000
_cell.angle_alpha   90.00
_cell.angle_beta   90.00
_cell.angle_gamma   90.00
#
_symmetry.space_group_name_H-M   'P 1'
#
loop_
_entity.id
_entity.type
_entity.pdbx_description
1 polymer ?
#
loop_
_entity_poly.entity_id
_entity_poly.type
_entity_poly.pdbx_seq_one_letter_code
_entity_poly.pdbx_strand_id
1 'polypeptide(L)'
;MNHFYSFQIHGGADHGGGVADSVGHFLGFLESLAAQEPSDIFASIFPGIAELDNIHPLLVHFPIALLIGFFILDLLGTLIRNPVWRSAASAMLYFGTIGAAVTVYTGLQAGETVAHGGNVHDIMERHEQIGIMVLSLSALLSVWRLLAGSSLKGAANGFFLFLSAGLSVLVVLGADLGGLMVYRYGVAVEGAIDPQEASVHEHGQPQVNEHRHDSGGEPPHSDSSQSHHPSENHLHPDNHEHSESNHTH
;
A
#
# COMPACT_ATOMS: atom_id res chain seq x y z
N MET A 1 -16.77 -80.11 -16.95
CA MET A 1 -17.95 -79.36 -17.43
C MET A 1 -18.60 -78.72 -16.22
N ASN A 2 -18.23 -77.50 -15.86
CA ASN A 2 -18.86 -76.76 -14.76
C ASN A 2 -19.51 -75.50 -15.34
N HIS A 3 -20.84 -75.48 -15.31
CA HIS A 3 -21.67 -74.35 -15.72
C HIS A 3 -21.59 -73.25 -14.65
N PHE A 4 -21.13 -72.06 -15.04
CA PHE A 4 -21.33 -70.82 -14.26
C PHE A 4 -22.71 -70.25 -14.60
N TYR A 5 -23.57 -70.12 -13.59
CA TYR A 5 -24.79 -69.31 -13.71
C TYR A 5 -24.41 -67.84 -13.69
N SER A 6 -24.49 -67.20 -14.87
CA SER A 6 -24.38 -65.75 -15.04
C SER A 6 -25.65 -65.07 -14.52
N PHE A 7 -25.55 -64.38 -13.39
CA PHE A 7 -26.55 -63.39 -12.99
C PHE A 7 -26.31 -62.11 -13.79
N GLN A 8 -26.97 -61.99 -14.94
CA GLN A 8 -27.09 -60.72 -15.65
C GLN A 8 -28.14 -59.86 -14.93
N ILE A 9 -27.68 -58.97 -14.05
CA ILE A 9 -28.49 -57.86 -13.56
C ILE A 9 -28.47 -56.81 -14.67
N HIS A 10 -29.58 -56.69 -15.40
CA HIS A 10 -29.82 -55.55 -16.30
C HIS A 10 -30.08 -54.31 -15.44
N GLY A 11 -29.04 -53.50 -15.22
CA GLY A 11 -29.19 -52.12 -14.79
C GLY A 11 -29.57 -51.27 -16.00
N GLY A 12 -30.85 -50.94 -16.13
CA GLY A 12 -31.36 -50.06 -17.19
C GLY A 12 -30.68 -48.70 -17.11
N ALA A 13 -29.78 -48.47 -18.07
CA ALA A 13 -29.08 -47.22 -18.26
C ALA A 13 -29.26 -46.81 -19.73
N ASP A 14 -30.46 -46.37 -20.05
CA ASP A 14 -30.75 -45.63 -21.25
C ASP A 14 -31.65 -44.45 -20.90
N HIS A 15 -31.34 -43.32 -21.54
CA HIS A 15 -31.91 -41.98 -21.41
C HIS A 15 -31.17 -41.08 -20.39
N GLY A 16 -30.17 -40.36 -20.92
CA GLY A 16 -29.55 -39.22 -20.25
C GLY A 16 -30.61 -38.20 -19.80
N GLY A 17 -30.46 -37.73 -18.56
CA GLY A 17 -31.45 -36.88 -17.90
C GLY A 17 -32.28 -37.59 -16.82
N GLY A 18 -31.82 -38.73 -16.31
CA GLY A 18 -32.44 -39.40 -15.16
C GLY A 18 -32.16 -38.67 -13.83
N VAL A 19 -32.98 -38.95 -12.80
CA VAL A 19 -32.78 -38.41 -11.44
C VAL A 19 -31.37 -38.72 -10.93
N ALA A 20 -30.79 -39.86 -11.32
CA ALA A 20 -29.41 -40.22 -10.98
C ALA A 20 -28.37 -39.24 -11.56
N ASP A 21 -28.53 -38.77 -12.80
CA ASP A 21 -27.66 -37.72 -13.37
C ASP A 21 -27.84 -36.40 -12.63
N SER A 22 -29.09 -36.01 -12.32
CA SER A 22 -29.34 -34.78 -11.55
C SER A 22 -28.76 -34.84 -10.13
N VAL A 23 -28.82 -36.01 -9.49
CA VAL A 23 -28.22 -36.26 -8.18
C VAL A 23 -26.70 -36.27 -8.30
N GLY A 24 -26.14 -36.83 -9.37
CA GLY A 24 -24.70 -36.77 -9.66
C GLY A 24 -24.19 -35.34 -9.84
N HIS A 25 -24.90 -34.51 -10.61
CA HIS A 25 -24.57 -33.09 -10.76
C HIS A 25 -24.72 -32.30 -9.46
N PHE A 26 -25.77 -32.57 -8.68
CA PHE A 26 -25.98 -31.92 -7.40
C PHE A 26 -24.91 -32.32 -6.37
N LEU A 27 -24.55 -33.60 -6.30
CA LEU A 27 -23.48 -34.09 -5.43
C LEU A 27 -22.12 -33.55 -5.86
N GLY A 28 -21.84 -33.48 -7.16
CA GLY A 28 -20.61 -32.87 -7.68
C GLY A 28 -20.54 -31.36 -7.42
N PHE A 29 -21.68 -30.66 -7.46
CA PHE A 29 -21.76 -29.26 -7.04
C PHE A 29 -21.53 -29.10 -5.54
N LEU A 30 -22.11 -29.96 -4.70
CA LEU A 30 -21.88 -29.96 -3.26
C LEU A 30 -20.44 -30.34 -2.90
N GLU A 31 -19.84 -31.29 -3.61
CA GLU A 31 -18.43 -31.66 -3.48
C GLU A 31 -17.53 -30.50 -3.91
N SER A 32 -17.85 -29.80 -5.01
CA SER A 32 -17.14 -28.59 -5.43
C SER A 32 -17.26 -27.43 -4.44
N LEU A 33 -18.41 -27.28 -3.78
CA LEU A 33 -18.60 -26.28 -2.72
C LEU A 33 -17.90 -26.68 -1.42
N ALA A 34 -17.89 -27.97 -1.09
CA ALA A 34 -17.23 -28.51 0.10
C ALA A 34 -15.71 -28.60 -0.06
N ALA A 35 -15.21 -28.67 -1.30
CA ALA A 35 -13.80 -28.72 -1.65
C ALA A 35 -13.17 -27.33 -1.85
N GLN A 36 -13.97 -26.26 -1.93
CA GLN A 36 -13.44 -24.90 -1.90
C GLN A 36 -13.17 -24.50 -0.46
N GLU A 37 -11.94 -24.05 -0.20
CA GLU A 37 -11.60 -23.46 1.08
C GLU A 37 -12.44 -22.18 1.26
N PRO A 38 -12.91 -21.86 2.48
CA PRO A 38 -13.65 -20.63 2.74
C PRO A 38 -12.93 -19.36 2.26
N SER A 39 -11.60 -19.40 2.16
CA SER A 39 -10.75 -18.34 1.58
C SER A 39 -10.97 -18.13 0.09
N ASP A 40 -11.18 -19.20 -0.68
CA ASP A 40 -11.36 -19.12 -2.14
C ASP A 40 -12.74 -18.53 -2.46
N ILE A 41 -13.74 -18.91 -1.67
CA ILE A 41 -15.08 -18.32 -1.73
C ILE A 41 -15.00 -16.83 -1.37
N PHE A 42 -14.29 -16.47 -0.31
CA PHE A 42 -14.09 -15.08 0.07
C PHE A 42 -13.36 -14.27 -1.01
N ALA A 43 -12.30 -14.81 -1.59
CA ALA A 43 -11.55 -14.17 -2.68
C ALA A 43 -12.40 -13.99 -3.94
N SER A 44 -13.31 -14.92 -4.22
CA SER A 44 -14.25 -14.77 -5.35
C SER A 44 -15.28 -13.65 -5.13
N ILE A 45 -15.69 -13.40 -3.88
CA ILE A 45 -16.68 -12.37 -3.52
C ILE A 45 -16.02 -11.00 -3.33
N PHE A 46 -14.82 -10.98 -2.73
CA PHE A 46 -14.07 -9.78 -2.38
C PHE A 46 -12.64 -9.84 -2.91
N PRO A 47 -12.45 -9.89 -4.24
CA PRO A 47 -11.12 -10.05 -4.84
C PRO A 47 -10.17 -8.93 -4.41
N GLY A 48 -10.65 -7.68 -4.38
CA GLY A 48 -9.83 -6.54 -3.99
C GLY A 48 -9.38 -6.51 -2.53
N ILE A 49 -10.06 -7.21 -1.60
CA ILE A 49 -9.60 -7.32 -0.21
C ILE A 49 -8.62 -8.49 -0.08
N ALA A 50 -8.83 -9.56 -0.86
CA ALA A 50 -7.98 -10.75 -0.85
C ALA A 50 -6.58 -10.48 -1.42
N GLU A 51 -6.46 -9.55 -2.37
CA GLU A 51 -5.19 -9.12 -2.99
C GLU A 51 -4.42 -8.09 -2.14
N LEU A 52 -4.93 -7.68 -0.97
CA LEU A 52 -4.22 -6.71 -0.13
C LEU A 52 -3.07 -7.40 0.64
N ASP A 53 -1.84 -7.00 0.36
CA ASP A 53 -0.67 -7.35 1.17
C ASP A 53 -0.81 -6.92 2.63
N ASN A 54 -1.58 -5.86 2.88
CA ASN A 54 -1.89 -5.41 4.23
C ASN A 54 -3.29 -4.77 4.34
N ILE A 55 -3.92 -5.00 5.49
CA ILE A 55 -5.24 -4.42 5.80
C ILE A 55 -5.15 -2.99 6.35
N HIS A 56 -3.94 -2.51 6.64
CA HIS A 56 -3.70 -1.22 7.30
C HIS A 56 -4.27 -0.02 6.51
N PRO A 57 -4.04 0.13 5.18
CA PRO A 57 -4.59 1.20 4.35
C PRO A 57 -6.13 1.22 4.31
N LEU A 58 -6.78 0.08 4.52
CA LEU A 58 -8.24 0.05 4.66
C LEU A 58 -8.64 0.70 5.99
N LEU A 59 -7.96 0.33 7.07
CA LEU A 59 -8.31 0.73 8.43
C LEU A 59 -7.98 2.18 8.76
N VAL A 60 -6.96 2.79 8.14
CA VAL A 60 -6.57 4.20 8.39
C VAL A 60 -7.70 5.20 8.10
N HIS A 61 -8.64 4.89 7.20
CA HIS A 61 -9.73 5.80 6.84
C HIS A 61 -10.67 6.09 8.03
N PHE A 62 -10.87 5.12 8.92
CA PHE A 62 -11.75 5.28 10.08
C PHE A 62 -11.25 6.33 11.07
N PRO A 63 -10.03 6.21 11.66
CA PRO A 63 -9.52 7.23 12.56
C PRO A 63 -9.37 8.59 11.87
N ILE A 64 -8.97 8.65 10.59
CA ILE A 64 -8.87 9.92 9.86
C ILE A 64 -10.24 10.63 9.83
N ALA A 65 -11.28 9.97 9.32
CA ALA A 65 -12.60 10.57 9.20
C ALA A 65 -13.21 10.90 10.58
N LEU A 66 -13.07 9.99 11.55
CA LEU A 66 -13.67 10.15 12.88
C LEU A 66 -13.01 11.24 13.71
N LEU A 67 -11.67 11.33 13.72
CA LEU A 67 -10.96 12.32 14.52
C LEU A 67 -11.07 13.73 13.92
N ILE A 68 -11.01 13.86 12.59
CA ILE A 68 -11.27 15.13 11.91
C ILE A 68 -12.72 15.57 12.11
N GLY A 69 -13.68 14.64 11.95
CA GLY A 69 -15.10 14.91 12.20
C GLY A 69 -15.37 15.32 13.65
N PHE A 70 -14.73 14.67 14.61
CA PHE A 70 -14.76 15.06 16.02
C PHE A 70 -14.37 16.52 16.21
N PHE A 71 -13.21 16.94 15.68
CA PHE A 71 -12.73 18.30 15.86
C PHE A 71 -13.70 19.33 15.27
N ILE A 72 -14.20 19.09 14.06
CA ILE A 72 -15.19 19.96 13.40
C ILE A 72 -16.46 20.06 14.24
N LEU A 73 -17.04 18.92 14.66
CA LEU A 73 -18.26 18.92 15.46
C LEU A 73 -18.07 19.53 16.85
N ASP A 74 -16.94 19.33 17.51
CA ASP A 74 -16.68 19.91 18.83
C ASP A 74 -16.47 21.42 18.75
N LEU A 75 -15.81 21.90 17.69
CA LEU A 75 -15.66 23.33 17.41
C LEU A 75 -17.01 23.99 17.13
N LEU A 76 -17.82 23.42 16.22
CA LEU A 76 -19.16 23.92 15.91
C LEU A 76 -20.10 23.84 17.13
N GLY A 77 -20.07 22.72 17.85
CA GLY A 77 -20.86 22.53 19.07
C GLY A 77 -20.48 23.51 20.19
N THR A 78 -19.21 23.90 20.26
CA THR A 78 -18.75 24.96 21.17
C THR A 78 -19.27 26.33 20.72
N LEU A 79 -19.17 26.65 19.43
CA LEU A 79 -19.55 27.96 18.89
C LEU A 79 -21.07 28.20 18.99
N ILE A 80 -21.87 27.19 18.63
CA ILE A 80 -23.34 27.22 18.67
C ILE A 80 -23.87 26.93 20.09
N ARG A 81 -22.98 26.51 21.01
CA ARG A 81 -23.30 26.14 22.41
C ARG A 81 -24.35 25.02 22.50
N ASN A 82 -24.36 24.11 21.53
CA ASN A 82 -25.33 23.03 21.44
C ASN A 82 -24.77 21.71 22.04
N PRO A 83 -25.37 21.18 23.13
CA PRO A 83 -24.86 19.98 23.79
C PRO A 83 -24.98 18.71 22.94
N VAL A 84 -25.91 18.64 21.99
CA VAL A 84 -26.11 17.47 21.11
C VAL A 84 -24.90 17.30 20.18
N TRP A 85 -24.41 18.40 19.60
CA TRP A 85 -23.23 18.40 18.73
C TRP A 85 -21.98 17.98 19.50
N ARG A 86 -21.83 18.48 20.74
CA ARG A 86 -20.73 18.08 21.62
C ARG A 86 -20.81 16.62 22.06
N SER A 87 -22.02 16.08 22.23
CA SER A 87 -22.22 14.65 22.49
C SER A 87 -21.80 13.80 21.29
N ALA A 88 -22.26 14.15 20.10
CA ALA A 88 -21.88 13.48 18.85
C ALA A 88 -20.36 13.53 18.61
N ALA A 89 -19.73 14.70 18.85
CA ALA A 89 -18.28 14.85 18.79
C ALA A 89 -17.56 13.90 19.77
N SER A 90 -18.07 13.75 20.99
CA SER A 90 -17.50 12.82 21.99
C SER A 90 -17.56 11.37 21.50
N ALA A 91 -18.67 10.97 20.88
CA ALA A 91 -18.79 9.64 20.29
C ALA A 91 -17.76 9.42 19.16
N MET A 92 -17.61 10.40 18.26
CA MET A 92 -16.59 10.33 17.19
C MET A 92 -15.17 10.26 17.75
N LEU A 93 -14.86 10.98 18.83
CA LEU A 93 -13.56 10.91 19.50
C LEU A 93 -13.29 9.49 20.04
N TYR A 94 -14.27 8.87 20.71
CA TYR A 94 -14.10 7.53 21.27
C TYR A 94 -13.95 6.46 20.18
N PHE A 95 -14.83 6.46 19.18
CA PHE A 95 -14.71 5.52 18.06
C PHE A 95 -13.46 5.77 17.23
N GLY A 96 -13.07 7.03 17.03
CA GLY A 96 -11.84 7.39 16.34
C GLY A 96 -10.60 6.94 17.08
N THR A 97 -10.59 7.01 18.42
CA THR A 97 -9.48 6.52 19.26
C THR A 97 -9.38 5.00 19.20
N ILE A 98 -10.51 4.28 19.27
CA ILE A 98 -10.53 2.82 19.10
C ILE A 98 -10.05 2.43 17.70
N GLY A 99 -10.52 3.13 16.66
CA GLY A 99 -10.07 2.94 15.29
C GLY A 99 -8.57 3.20 15.13
N ALA A 100 -8.03 4.23 15.78
CA ALA A 100 -6.61 4.52 15.80
C ALA A 100 -5.81 3.40 16.47
N ALA A 101 -6.29 2.84 17.58
CA ALA A 101 -5.63 1.73 18.25
C ALA A 101 -5.53 0.49 17.35
N VAL A 102 -6.63 0.12 16.69
CA VAL A 102 -6.66 -1.00 15.74
C VAL A 102 -5.75 -0.72 14.54
N THR A 103 -5.75 0.50 14.03
CA THR A 103 -4.93 0.91 12.87
C THR A 103 -3.44 0.89 13.18
N VAL A 104 -3.03 1.38 14.36
CA VAL A 104 -1.63 1.32 14.81
C VAL A 104 -1.21 -0.14 14.96
N TYR A 105 -2.04 -0.98 15.56
CA TYR A 105 -1.75 -2.41 15.70
C TYR A 105 -1.52 -3.09 14.34
N THR A 106 -2.41 -2.86 13.36
CA THR A 106 -2.23 -3.45 12.02
C THR A 106 -1.08 -2.84 11.24
N GLY A 107 -0.75 -1.56 11.48
CA GLY A 107 0.41 -0.90 10.88
C GLY A 107 1.74 -1.47 11.37
N LEU A 108 1.85 -1.74 12.69
CA LEU A 108 3.03 -2.38 13.26
C LEU A 108 3.24 -3.78 12.69
N GLN A 109 2.17 -4.56 12.53
CA GLN A 109 2.25 -5.88 11.88
C GLN A 109 2.70 -5.75 10.41
N ALA A 110 2.17 -4.77 9.67
CA ALA A 110 2.56 -4.56 8.28
C ALA A 110 4.03 -4.15 8.12
N GLY A 111 4.58 -3.38 9.07
CA GLY A 111 5.99 -2.98 9.05
C GLY A 111 6.97 -4.14 9.18
N GLU A 112 6.54 -5.25 9.79
CA GLU A 112 7.35 -6.48 9.90
C GLU A 112 7.26 -7.38 8.66
N THR A 113 6.18 -7.28 7.88
CA THR A 113 5.86 -8.25 6.82
C THR A 113 6.03 -7.72 5.41
N VAL A 114 5.88 -6.42 5.18
CA VAL A 114 5.98 -5.83 3.84
C VAL A 114 7.47 -5.74 3.44
N ALA A 115 7.78 -5.83 2.15
CA ALA A 115 9.14 -5.62 1.65
C ALA A 115 9.35 -4.13 1.38
N HIS A 116 10.44 -3.55 1.88
CA HIS A 116 10.74 -2.13 1.74
C HIS A 116 12.24 -1.90 1.57
N GLY A 117 12.62 -1.01 0.65
CA GLY A 117 14.01 -0.57 0.49
C GLY A 117 14.44 0.41 1.58
N GLY A 118 15.75 0.52 1.83
CA GLY A 118 16.31 1.36 2.89
C GLY A 118 15.92 2.85 2.81
N ASN A 119 15.61 3.39 1.63
CA ASN A 119 15.19 4.79 1.48
C ASN A 119 13.81 5.07 2.10
N VAL A 120 12.94 4.05 2.15
CA VAL A 120 11.55 4.17 2.61
C VAL A 120 11.46 3.94 4.11
N HIS A 121 12.42 3.20 4.68
CA HIS A 121 12.45 2.85 6.11
C HIS A 121 12.36 4.08 7.03
N ASP A 122 13.12 5.14 6.74
CA ASP A 122 13.09 6.38 7.53
C ASP A 122 11.71 7.08 7.45
N ILE A 123 11.02 6.99 6.31
CA ILE A 123 9.70 7.58 6.11
C ILE A 123 8.67 6.77 6.89
N MET A 124 8.78 5.44 6.85
CA MET A 124 7.93 4.54 7.62
C MET A 124 8.06 4.75 9.11
N GLU A 125 9.28 4.84 9.64
CA GLU A 125 9.50 5.05 11.07
C GLU A 125 8.87 6.37 11.53
N ARG A 126 9.01 7.44 10.72
CA ARG A 126 8.33 8.72 11.00
C ARG A 126 6.81 8.59 10.94
N HIS A 127 6.28 7.86 9.98
CA HIS A 127 4.84 7.62 9.87
C HIS A 127 4.31 6.85 11.10
N GLU A 128 5.02 5.81 11.53
CA GLU A 128 4.72 5.04 12.74
C GLU A 128 4.72 5.93 13.99
N GLN A 129 5.76 6.73 14.17
CA GLN A 129 5.87 7.66 15.30
C GLN A 129 4.68 8.65 15.33
N ILE A 130 4.31 9.22 14.18
CA ILE A 130 3.12 10.07 14.10
C ILE A 130 1.85 9.30 14.45
N GLY A 131 1.70 8.06 13.98
CA GLY A 131 0.58 7.18 14.33
C GLY A 131 0.46 6.95 15.84
N ILE A 132 1.58 6.66 16.51
CA ILE A 132 1.64 6.50 17.97
C ILE A 132 1.28 7.80 18.70
N MET A 133 1.74 8.96 18.18
CA MET A 133 1.36 10.26 18.75
C MET A 133 -0.14 10.55 18.59
N VAL A 134 -0.73 10.23 17.43
CA VAL A 134 -2.18 10.35 17.18
C VAL A 134 -2.96 9.49 18.17
N LEU A 135 -2.57 8.22 18.35
CA LEU A 135 -3.20 7.31 19.29
C LEU A 135 -3.09 7.83 20.73
N SER A 136 -1.88 8.24 21.14
CA SER A 136 -1.61 8.72 22.50
C SER A 136 -2.41 9.99 22.82
N LEU A 137 -2.44 10.96 21.91
CA LEU A 137 -3.14 12.22 22.10
C LEU A 137 -4.67 12.04 22.03
N SER A 138 -5.18 11.21 21.11
CA SER A 138 -6.62 10.91 21.05
C SER A 138 -7.10 10.13 22.28
N ALA A 139 -6.29 9.21 22.82
CA ALA A 139 -6.56 8.52 24.08
C ALA A 139 -6.57 9.50 25.26
N LEU A 140 -5.58 10.40 25.35
CA LEU A 140 -5.54 11.44 26.38
C LEU A 140 -6.79 12.33 26.34
N LEU A 141 -7.16 12.81 25.15
CA LEU A 141 -8.36 13.64 24.96
C LEU A 141 -9.64 12.86 25.30
N SER A 142 -9.71 11.58 24.95
CA SER A 142 -10.83 10.70 25.28
C SER A 142 -10.99 10.56 26.79
N VAL A 143 -9.91 10.24 27.50
CA VAL A 143 -9.93 10.10 28.97
C VAL A 143 -10.30 11.44 29.62
N TRP A 144 -9.72 12.55 29.16
CA TRP A 144 -10.09 13.87 29.67
C TRP A 144 -11.59 14.16 29.46
N ARG A 145 -12.12 13.92 28.26
CA ARG A 145 -13.54 14.13 27.95
C ARG A 145 -14.46 13.27 28.83
N LEU A 146 -14.07 12.04 29.12
CA LEU A 146 -14.79 11.14 30.03
C LEU A 146 -14.81 11.68 31.46
N LEU A 147 -13.67 12.15 31.97
CA LEU A 147 -13.55 12.64 33.35
C LEU A 147 -14.19 14.02 33.57
N ALA A 148 -14.05 14.93 32.61
CA ALA A 148 -14.57 16.29 32.72
C ALA A 148 -16.03 16.44 32.27
N GLY A 149 -16.57 15.42 31.58
CA GLY A 149 -17.90 15.46 30.98
C GLY A 149 -17.98 16.33 29.73
N SER A 150 -19.13 16.27 29.05
CA SER A 150 -19.36 16.92 27.74
C SER A 150 -19.44 18.46 27.78
N SER A 151 -19.41 19.06 28.96
CA SER A 151 -19.57 20.51 29.18
C SER A 151 -18.33 21.17 29.76
N LEU A 152 -17.18 20.98 29.10
CA LEU A 152 -15.99 21.81 29.35
C LEU A 152 -16.33 23.29 29.11
N LYS A 153 -16.01 24.15 30.09
CA LYS A 153 -16.27 25.60 30.06
C LYS A 153 -14.98 26.39 30.31
N GLY A 154 -14.93 27.62 29.81
CA GLY A 154 -13.84 28.57 30.07
C GLY A 154 -12.50 28.13 29.48
N ALA A 155 -11.40 28.44 30.18
CA ALA A 155 -10.03 28.20 29.71
C ALA A 155 -9.73 26.71 29.42
N ALA A 156 -10.32 25.79 30.19
CA ALA A 156 -10.15 24.35 29.98
C ALA A 156 -10.70 23.91 28.61
N ASN A 157 -11.82 24.49 28.16
CA ASN A 157 -12.38 24.21 26.84
C ASN A 157 -11.49 24.74 25.71
N GLY A 158 -10.94 25.95 25.89
CA GLY A 158 -10.00 26.53 24.93
C GLY A 158 -8.76 25.66 24.76
N PHE A 159 -8.19 25.17 25.87
CA PHE A 159 -7.04 24.27 25.83
C PHE A 159 -7.38 22.91 25.22
N PHE A 160 -8.54 22.33 25.53
CA PHE A 160 -9.01 21.09 24.91
C PHE A 160 -9.14 21.23 23.38
N LEU A 161 -9.73 22.33 22.90
CA LEU A 161 -9.84 22.61 21.46
C LEU A 161 -8.48 22.83 20.81
N PHE A 162 -7.53 23.47 21.50
CA PHE A 162 -6.16 23.63 21.02
C PHE A 162 -5.46 22.28 20.83
N LEU A 163 -5.54 21.38 21.81
CA LEU A 163 -5.01 20.00 21.67
C LEU A 163 -5.74 19.24 20.55
N SER A 164 -7.04 19.41 20.41
CA SER A 164 -7.84 18.75 19.35
C SER A 164 -7.47 19.24 17.95
N ALA A 165 -7.11 20.53 17.82
CA ALA A 165 -6.55 21.06 16.58
C ALA A 165 -5.17 20.47 16.31
N GLY A 166 -4.32 20.36 17.33
CA GLY A 166 -3.01 19.68 17.22
C GLY A 166 -3.15 18.21 16.79
N LEU A 167 -4.11 17.48 17.36
CA LEU A 167 -4.45 16.12 16.92
C LEU A 167 -4.83 16.08 15.43
N SER A 168 -5.66 17.02 14.98
CA SER A 168 -6.06 17.10 13.57
C SER A 168 -4.88 17.35 12.64
N VAL A 169 -3.93 18.18 13.05
CA VAL A 169 -2.67 18.41 12.31
C VAL A 169 -1.86 17.12 12.23
N LEU A 170 -1.68 16.40 13.34
CA LEU A 170 -0.97 15.13 13.36
C LEU A 170 -1.61 14.09 12.43
N VAL A 171 -2.95 14.00 12.41
CA VAL A 171 -3.68 13.12 11.50
C VAL A 171 -3.40 13.46 10.04
N VAL A 172 -3.41 14.74 9.68
CA VAL A 172 -3.10 15.19 8.31
C VAL A 172 -1.65 14.87 7.93
N LEU A 173 -0.68 15.13 8.82
CA LEU A 173 0.73 14.80 8.56
C LEU A 173 0.94 13.29 8.42
N GLY A 174 0.29 12.48 9.26
CA GLY A 174 0.34 11.02 9.15
C GLY A 174 -0.24 10.54 7.82
N ALA A 175 -1.38 11.10 7.41
CA ALA A 175 -2.01 10.78 6.13
C ALA A 175 -1.15 11.20 4.92
N ASP A 176 -0.46 12.34 5.00
CA ASP A 176 0.46 12.80 3.96
C ASP A 176 1.65 11.83 3.78
N LEU A 177 2.31 11.45 4.88
CA LEU A 177 3.39 10.46 4.84
C LEU A 177 2.89 9.09 4.34
N GLY A 178 1.70 8.66 4.79
CA GLY A 178 1.07 7.42 4.31
C GLY A 178 0.81 7.45 2.79
N GLY A 179 0.28 8.56 2.29
CA GLY A 179 0.09 8.78 0.86
C GLY A 179 1.41 8.79 0.10
N LEU A 180 2.46 9.42 0.64
CA LEU A 180 3.79 9.41 0.03
C LEU A 180 4.34 8.00 -0.13
N MET A 181 4.20 7.14 0.89
CA MET A 181 4.64 5.74 0.84
C MET A 181 3.91 4.95 -0.24
N VAL A 182 2.57 5.08 -0.32
CA VAL A 182 1.76 4.34 -1.28
C VAL A 182 1.94 4.87 -2.71
N TYR A 183 1.80 6.18 -2.92
CA TYR A 183 1.71 6.76 -4.26
C TYR A 183 3.07 7.04 -4.92
N ARG A 184 4.11 7.32 -4.13
CA ARG A 184 5.45 7.60 -4.68
C ARG A 184 6.37 6.39 -4.61
N TYR A 185 6.29 5.64 -3.51
CA TYR A 185 7.21 4.52 -3.24
C TYR A 185 6.56 3.15 -3.41
N GLY A 186 5.26 3.08 -3.73
CA GLY A 186 4.60 1.81 -4.05
C GLY A 186 4.54 0.82 -2.89
N VAL A 187 4.64 1.29 -1.64
CA VAL A 187 4.62 0.41 -0.47
C VAL A 187 3.29 -0.34 -0.43
N ALA A 188 3.36 -1.67 -0.41
CA ALA A 188 2.21 -2.58 -0.45
C ALA A 188 1.31 -2.42 -1.70
N VAL A 189 1.92 -2.07 -2.84
CA VAL A 189 1.26 -2.06 -4.16
C VAL A 189 1.98 -3.01 -5.09
N GLU A 190 1.36 -4.15 -5.38
CA GLU A 190 1.87 -5.14 -6.33
C GLU A 190 1.99 -4.52 -7.74
N GLY A 191 3.21 -4.50 -8.28
CA GLY A 191 3.51 -3.93 -9.60
C GLY A 191 4.00 -2.47 -9.60
N ALA A 192 4.25 -1.85 -8.44
CA ALA A 192 4.97 -0.60 -8.41
C ALA A 192 6.42 -0.81 -8.89
N ILE A 193 6.72 -0.30 -10.09
CA ILE A 193 8.04 -0.36 -10.71
C ILE A 193 9.03 0.35 -9.79
N ASP A 194 10.14 -0.33 -9.47
CA ASP A 194 11.26 0.29 -8.78
C ASP A 194 11.64 1.57 -9.55
N PRO A 195 11.68 2.77 -8.94
CA PRO A 195 11.96 4.03 -9.66
C PRO A 195 13.26 3.99 -10.46
N GLN A 196 14.14 3.04 -10.18
CA GLN A 196 15.39 2.77 -10.88
C GLN A 196 15.19 2.13 -12.26
N GLU A 197 14.16 1.29 -12.47
CA GLU A 197 13.85 0.69 -13.78
C GLU A 197 13.08 1.64 -14.71
N ALA A 198 12.31 2.59 -14.17
CA ALA A 198 11.60 3.60 -14.95
C ALA A 198 12.52 4.57 -15.71
N SER A 199 13.82 4.61 -15.38
CA SER A 199 14.83 5.40 -16.09
C SER A 199 15.39 4.73 -17.35
N VAL A 200 15.06 3.46 -17.62
CA VAL A 200 15.60 2.68 -18.74
C VAL A 200 14.72 2.78 -20.01
N HIS A 201 13.50 3.30 -19.89
CA HIS A 201 12.66 3.61 -21.05
C HIS A 201 12.98 5.00 -21.61
N GLU A 202 14.22 5.19 -22.05
CA GLU A 202 14.59 6.28 -22.94
C GLU A 202 13.90 6.05 -24.29
N HIS A 203 13.12 7.05 -24.73
CA HIS A 203 12.43 7.03 -26.01
C HIS A 203 13.41 6.73 -27.15
N GLY A 204 13.33 5.54 -27.72
CA GLY A 204 14.01 5.19 -28.96
C GLY A 204 13.70 6.24 -30.03
N GLN A 205 14.73 6.93 -30.49
CA GLN A 205 14.63 7.89 -31.58
C GLN A 205 14.01 7.22 -32.82
N PRO A 206 13.19 7.94 -33.61
CA PRO A 206 12.66 7.40 -34.85
C PRO A 206 13.84 7.09 -35.79
N GLN A 207 13.99 5.79 -36.09
CA GLN A 207 14.92 5.28 -37.10
C GLN A 207 14.63 6.00 -38.42
N VAL A 208 15.52 6.91 -38.82
CA VAL A 208 15.49 7.53 -40.15
C VAL A 208 15.84 6.43 -41.16
N ASN A 209 14.86 6.10 -42.00
CA ASN A 209 15.01 5.27 -43.19
C ASN A 209 16.14 5.83 -44.08
N GLU A 210 17.25 5.13 -44.17
CA GLU A 210 18.22 5.34 -45.25
C GLU A 210 18.09 4.18 -46.24
N HIS A 211 17.23 4.38 -47.25
CA HIS A 211 17.21 3.56 -48.45
C HIS A 211 18.55 3.71 -49.17
N ARG A 212 19.36 2.65 -49.23
CA ARG A 212 20.49 2.57 -50.15
C ARG A 212 20.35 1.39 -51.09
N HIS A 213 20.22 1.72 -52.36
CA HIS A 213 20.15 0.84 -53.50
C HIS A 213 21.39 -0.06 -53.62
N ASP A 214 21.12 -1.34 -53.83
CA ASP A 214 22.03 -2.36 -54.34
C ASP A 214 22.34 -2.08 -55.83
N SER A 215 23.62 -2.08 -56.19
CA SER A 215 24.13 -2.25 -57.55
C SER A 215 25.63 -2.56 -57.47
N GLY A 216 26.00 -3.70 -58.05
CA GLY A 216 27.29 -4.34 -57.89
C GLY A 216 28.47 -3.71 -58.62
N GLY A 217 29.63 -4.35 -58.44
CA GLY A 217 30.86 -4.06 -59.17
C GLY A 217 32.11 -4.30 -58.33
N GLU A 218 32.72 -5.47 -58.49
CA GLU A 218 34.12 -5.74 -58.13
C GLU A 218 35.08 -4.71 -58.74
N PRO A 219 36.18 -4.38 -58.05
CA PRO A 219 37.51 -4.63 -58.63
C PRO A 219 38.61 -5.06 -57.60
N PRO A 220 39.84 -5.38 -58.06
CA PRO A 220 40.72 -6.37 -57.44
C PRO A 220 41.95 -5.83 -56.67
N HIS A 221 42.58 -6.75 -55.92
CA HIS A 221 44.00 -6.91 -55.51
C HIS A 221 45.00 -5.73 -55.53
N SER A 222 45.69 -5.52 -54.40
CA SER A 222 47.17 -5.41 -54.20
C SER A 222 47.44 -4.84 -52.79
N ASP A 223 47.97 -5.62 -51.84
CA ASP A 223 49.37 -5.95 -51.56
C ASP A 223 50.20 -4.84 -50.88
N SER A 224 50.99 -5.28 -49.89
CA SER A 224 52.14 -4.66 -49.24
C SER A 224 51.99 -3.80 -47.97
N SER A 225 52.66 -4.33 -46.93
CA SER A 225 53.70 -3.70 -46.11
C SER A 225 53.40 -3.29 -44.65
N GLN A 226 54.02 -4.12 -43.80
CA GLN A 226 54.46 -3.98 -42.41
C GLN A 226 55.07 -2.61 -42.02
N SER A 227 54.91 -2.21 -40.74
CA SER A 227 55.98 -1.90 -39.75
C SER A 227 55.42 -1.12 -38.53
N HIS A 228 55.61 -1.62 -37.29
CA HIS A 228 56.45 -1.07 -36.18
C HIS A 228 56.23 0.43 -35.86
N HIS A 229 56.09 0.97 -34.64
CA HIS A 229 56.51 0.66 -33.25
C HIS A 229 55.68 1.58 -32.28
N PRO A 230 55.72 1.40 -30.93
CA PRO A 230 54.97 2.14 -29.91
C PRO A 230 55.78 3.24 -29.20
N SER A 231 55.10 4.20 -28.57
CA SER A 231 55.58 5.18 -27.56
C SER A 231 54.41 6.15 -27.26
N GLU A 232 54.20 6.80 -26.12
CA GLU A 232 54.74 6.77 -24.76
C GLU A 232 53.79 7.66 -23.90
N ASN A 233 53.91 7.47 -22.58
CA ASN A 233 53.34 8.26 -21.49
C ASN A 233 53.21 9.79 -21.71
N HIS A 234 52.09 10.35 -21.22
CA HIS A 234 52.12 11.63 -20.50
C HIS A 234 51.20 11.61 -19.28
N LEU A 235 51.83 11.63 -18.10
CA LEU A 235 51.26 12.10 -16.85
C LEU A 235 51.28 13.64 -16.83
N HIS A 236 50.24 14.27 -16.28
CA HIS A 236 50.38 15.15 -15.11
C HIS A 236 49.01 15.45 -14.47
N PRO A 237 48.91 15.45 -13.12
CA PRO A 237 47.73 15.85 -12.36
C PRO A 237 47.80 17.34 -11.99
N ASP A 238 46.67 17.96 -11.65
CA ASP A 238 46.66 19.19 -10.85
C ASP A 238 45.55 19.18 -9.79
N ASN A 239 46.03 19.32 -8.55
CA ASN A 239 45.30 19.55 -7.32
C ASN A 239 44.68 20.95 -7.31
N HIS A 240 43.51 21.10 -6.69
CA HIS A 240 43.20 22.32 -5.93
C HIS A 240 42.40 21.98 -4.67
N GLU A 241 43.14 21.92 -3.56
CA GLU A 241 42.66 22.09 -2.19
C GLU A 241 42.89 23.56 -1.80
N HIS A 242 41.91 24.22 -1.17
CA HIS A 242 42.14 25.39 -0.33
C HIS A 242 41.11 25.47 0.82
N SER A 243 41.60 25.15 2.02
CA SER A 243 41.40 25.78 3.35
C SER A 243 41.10 27.30 3.28
N GLU A 244 40.51 28.04 4.22
CA GLU A 244 40.11 27.83 5.62
C GLU A 244 39.45 29.13 6.16
N SER A 245 38.70 29.01 7.26
CA SER A 245 38.68 29.90 8.44
C SER A 245 37.86 31.21 8.52
N ASN A 246 37.04 31.22 9.59
CA ASN A 246 36.73 32.28 10.58
C ASN A 246 36.17 33.65 10.17
N HIS A 247 35.08 34.07 10.84
CA HIS A 247 35.14 35.02 11.97
C HIS A 247 33.77 35.18 12.66
N THR A 248 33.82 35.19 14.00
CA THR A 248 32.79 35.59 14.96
C THR A 248 32.55 37.10 14.96
N HIS A 249 31.28 37.52 15.12
CA HIS A 249 30.87 38.59 16.05
C HIS A 249 29.36 38.50 16.33
#